data_AF-A0A1F6UNI8-F1
#
_entry.id   AF-A0A1F6UNI8-F1
#
_cell.length_a   1.000
_cell.length_b   1.000
_cell.length_c   1.000
_cell.angle_alpha   90.00
_cell.angle_beta   90.00
_cell.angle_gamma   90.00
#
_symmetry.space_group_name_H-M   'P 1'
#
loop_
_entity.id
_entity.type
_entity.pdbx_description
1 polymer ?
#
loop_
_entity_poly.entity_id
_entity_poly.type
_entity_poly.pdbx_seq_one_letter_code
_entity_poly.pdbx_strand_id
1 'polypeptide(L)'
;VAEPAQLAARDDPRTWTRLRIATKYPLITKRHFAAKGIQTDIIKLYGSMELAPLVGLSDRIVDLVGTGATLKANGLVEVEHIADISAWLVANQAAMKMKHVSLKRLVRQLADAVAAKA
;
A
#
# COMPACT_ATOMS: atom_id res chain seq x y z
N VAL A 1 -0.05 7.04 1.95
CA VAL A 1 -0.17 7.48 3.36
C VAL A 1 -1.41 8.32 3.46
N ALA A 2 -2.26 8.05 4.45
CA ALA A 2 -3.47 8.82 4.67
C ALA A 2 -3.62 9.23 6.14
N GLU A 3 -4.31 10.33 6.36
CA GLU A 3 -4.56 10.90 7.68
C GLU A 3 -5.93 11.58 7.76
N PRO A 4 -6.45 11.87 8.96
CA PRO A 4 -7.72 12.58 9.09
C PRO A 4 -7.70 13.95 8.42
N ALA A 5 -8.76 14.30 7.69
CA ALA A 5 -8.86 15.57 6.96
C ALA A 5 -8.63 16.81 7.85
N GLN A 6 -9.04 16.74 9.12
CA GLN A 6 -8.84 17.82 10.09
C GLN A 6 -7.38 17.98 10.52
N LEU A 7 -6.60 16.90 10.49
CA LEU A 7 -5.16 16.95 10.74
C LEU A 7 -4.44 17.55 9.52
N ALA A 8 -4.80 17.10 8.32
CA ALA A 8 -4.20 17.56 7.06
C ALA A 8 -4.33 19.07 6.83
N ALA A 9 -5.35 19.73 7.38
CA ALA A 9 -5.52 21.17 7.27
C ALA A 9 -4.40 21.99 7.94
N ARG A 10 -3.64 21.39 8.87
CA ARG A 10 -2.60 22.07 9.67
C ARG A 10 -1.26 21.34 9.68
N ASP A 11 -1.16 20.22 8.98
CA ASP A 11 0.00 19.35 8.98
C ASP A 11 0.84 19.56 7.70
N ASP A 12 2.16 19.44 7.82
CA ASP A 12 3.09 19.54 6.68
C ASP A 12 4.00 18.29 6.66
N PRO A 13 3.82 17.38 5.67
CA PRO A 13 4.62 16.16 5.55
C PRO A 13 6.13 16.37 5.53
N ARG A 14 6.61 17.56 5.13
CA ARG A 14 8.04 17.90 5.07
C ARG A 14 8.64 18.14 6.45
N THR A 15 7.80 18.35 7.47
CA THR A 15 8.23 18.67 8.84
C THR A 15 8.20 17.46 9.77
N TRP A 16 7.76 16.30 9.27
CA TRP A 16 7.66 15.09 10.07
C TRP A 16 9.01 14.62 10.59
N THR A 17 9.04 14.27 11.88
CA THR A 17 10.23 13.71 12.55
C THR A 17 9.92 12.38 13.22
N ARG A 18 8.74 12.25 13.81
CA ARG A 18 8.23 11.00 14.40
C ARG A 18 6.74 10.80 14.12
N LEU A 19 6.34 9.59 13.74
CA LEU A 19 4.96 9.26 13.38
C LEU A 19 4.51 7.94 14.02
N ARG A 20 3.26 7.86 14.51
CA ARG A 20 2.60 6.59 14.82
C ARG A 20 1.75 6.17 13.63
N ILE A 21 2.05 5.01 13.07
CA ILE A 21 1.46 4.56 11.80
C ILE A 21 0.82 3.19 11.95
N ALA A 22 -0.47 3.09 11.63
CA ALA A 22 -1.15 1.81 11.50
C ALA A 22 -1.08 1.29 10.06
N THR A 23 -0.72 0.02 9.87
CA THR A 23 -0.55 -0.55 8.52
C THR A 23 -0.59 -2.08 8.51
N LYS A 24 -1.02 -2.66 7.37
CA LYS A 24 -0.78 -4.07 7.02
C LYS A 24 0.65 -4.33 6.52
N TYR A 25 1.39 -3.29 6.15
CA TYR A 25 2.65 -3.35 5.41
C TYR A 25 3.82 -2.76 6.21
N PRO A 26 4.20 -3.35 7.36
CA PRO A 26 5.17 -2.76 8.28
C PRO A 26 6.56 -2.56 7.67
N LEU A 27 7.02 -3.51 6.84
CA LEU A 27 8.35 -3.43 6.22
C LEU A 27 8.44 -2.32 5.17
N ILE A 28 7.43 -2.21 4.30
CA ILE A 28 7.37 -1.16 3.26
C ILE A 28 7.27 0.20 3.93
N THR A 29 6.38 0.33 4.92
CA THR A 29 6.20 1.56 5.71
C THR A 29 7.51 1.98 6.38
N LYS A 30 8.16 1.07 7.12
CA LYS A 30 9.43 1.35 7.79
C LYS A 30 10.49 1.82 6.81
N ARG A 31 10.66 1.12 5.68
CA ARG A 31 11.66 1.47 4.66
C ARG A 31 11.40 2.85 4.07
N HIS A 32 10.14 3.15 3.76
CA HIS A 32 9.74 4.41 3.15
C HIS A 32 10.06 5.62 4.03
N PHE A 33 9.70 5.57 5.31
CA PHE A 33 9.96 6.67 6.24
C PHE A 33 11.41 6.74 6.71
N ALA A 34 12.10 5.60 6.86
CA ALA A 34 13.52 5.57 7.17
C ALA A 34 14.37 6.24 6.08
N ALA A 35 14.00 6.09 4.80
CA ALA A 35 14.66 6.76 3.68
C ALA A 35 14.53 8.30 3.74
N LYS A 36 13.58 8.82 4.51
CA LYS A 36 13.36 10.26 4.75
C LYS A 36 13.93 10.75 6.09
N GLY A 37 14.56 9.88 6.88
CA GLY A 37 15.01 10.20 8.23
C GLY A 37 13.88 10.35 9.26
N ILE A 38 12.69 9.84 8.96
CA ILE A 38 11.51 9.94 9.84
C ILE A 38 11.43 8.69 10.73
N GLN A 39 11.36 8.88 12.05
CA GLN A 39 11.15 7.78 13.00
C GLN A 39 9.69 7.33 12.97
N THR A 40 9.44 6.03 12.95
CA THR A 40 8.07 5.49 12.94
C THR A 40 7.82 4.48 14.05
N ASP A 41 6.76 4.70 14.81
CA ASP A 41 6.15 3.72 15.70
C ASP A 41 5.06 2.98 14.92
N ILE A 42 5.37 1.76 14.46
CA ILE A 42 4.50 1.02 13.54
C ILE A 42 3.59 0.06 14.33
N ILE A 43 2.29 0.21 14.11
CA ILE A 43 1.24 -0.66 14.66
C ILE A 43 0.73 -1.54 13.52
N LYS A 44 1.10 -2.82 13.56
CA LYS A 44 0.64 -3.78 12.55
C LYS A 44 -0.83 -4.12 12.78
N LEU A 45 -1.68 -3.86 11.79
CA LEU A 45 -3.09 -4.25 11.79
C LEU A 45 -3.36 -5.26 10.66
N TYR A 46 -4.43 -6.04 10.82
CA TYR A 46 -4.86 -7.04 9.83
C TYR A 46 -6.09 -6.59 9.02
N GLY A 47 -6.73 -5.48 9.40
CA GLY A 47 -7.95 -4.94 8.78
C GLY A 47 -8.37 -3.64 9.45
N SER A 48 -9.39 -2.99 8.89
CA SER A 48 -10.03 -1.78 9.44
C SER A 48 -9.03 -0.69 9.86
N MET A 49 -8.04 -0.41 9.01
CA MET A 49 -7.00 0.57 9.32
C MET A 49 -7.58 1.96 9.52
N GLU A 50 -8.69 2.27 8.85
CA GLU A 50 -9.40 3.54 8.90
C GLU A 50 -9.90 3.89 10.31
N LEU A 51 -10.11 2.88 11.17
CA LEU A 51 -10.49 3.08 12.57
C LEU A 51 -9.32 3.50 13.46
N ALA A 52 -8.07 3.20 13.08
CA ALA A 52 -6.92 3.44 13.94
C ALA A 52 -6.70 4.94 14.26
N PRO A 53 -6.83 5.87 13.29
CA PRO A 53 -6.86 7.29 13.59
C PRO A 53 -8.08 7.72 14.41
N LEU A 54 -9.25 7.14 14.11
CA LEU A 54 -10.51 7.50 14.77
C LEU A 54 -10.47 7.24 16.29
N VAL A 55 -9.82 6.15 16.71
CA VAL A 55 -9.69 5.78 18.13
C VAL A 55 -8.38 6.29 18.77
N GLY A 56 -7.59 7.09 18.05
CA GLY A 56 -6.33 7.64 18.55
C GLY A 56 -5.17 6.63 18.68
N LEU A 57 -5.30 5.44 18.07
CA LEU A 57 -4.27 4.40 18.08
C LEU A 57 -3.05 4.81 17.23
N SER A 58 -3.28 5.49 16.11
CA SER A 58 -2.24 5.99 15.20
C SER A 58 -2.58 7.39 14.72
N ASP A 59 -1.58 8.18 14.35
CA ASP A 59 -1.81 9.49 13.73
C ASP A 59 -2.19 9.32 12.25
N ARG A 60 -1.61 8.29 11.60
CA ARG A 60 -1.68 8.06 10.16
C ARG A 60 -1.80 6.59 9.83
N ILE A 61 -2.23 6.31 8.60
CA ILE A 61 -2.25 4.96 8.06
C ILE A 61 -1.42 4.84 6.78
N VAL A 62 -0.88 3.65 6.58
CA VAL A 62 -0.35 3.21 5.28
C VAL A 62 -1.14 2.01 4.82
N ASP A 63 -1.90 2.21 3.75
CA ASP A 63 -2.69 1.16 3.13
C ASP A 63 -2.70 1.30 1.61
N LEU A 64 -3.11 0.23 0.94
CA LEU A 64 -3.42 0.21 -0.47
C LEU A 64 -4.77 0.89 -0.73
N VAL A 65 -4.82 1.82 -1.68
CA VAL A 65 -6.04 2.49 -2.09
C VAL A 65 -6.28 2.32 -3.58
N GLY A 66 -7.54 2.13 -3.96
CA GLY A 66 -7.98 2.15 -5.36
C GLY A 66 -8.43 3.56 -5.75
N THR A 67 -9.75 3.77 -5.85
CA THR A 67 -10.35 5.07 -6.20
C THR A 67 -10.32 6.12 -5.08
N GLY A 68 -9.83 5.76 -3.88
CA GLY A 68 -9.86 6.62 -2.69
C GLY A 68 -11.24 6.79 -2.03
N ALA A 69 -12.30 6.16 -2.56
CA ALA A 69 -13.65 6.27 -2.01
C ALA A 69 -13.74 5.82 -0.53
N THR A 70 -13.06 4.73 -0.17
CA THR A 70 -13.02 4.21 1.20
C THR A 70 -12.36 5.19 2.18
N LEU A 71 -11.30 5.87 1.77
CA LEU A 71 -10.66 6.90 2.60
C LEU A 71 -11.62 8.04 2.88
N LYS A 72 -12.26 8.58 1.81
CA LYS A 72 -13.22 9.69 1.93
C LYS A 72 -14.40 9.34 2.83
N ALA A 73 -14.93 8.13 2.71
CA ALA A 73 -16.02 7.64 3.56
C ALA A 73 -15.67 7.61 5.06
N ASN A 74 -14.38 7.52 5.39
CA ASN A 74 -13.86 7.53 6.76
C ASN A 74 -13.22 8.88 7.16
N GLY A 75 -13.43 9.94 6.36
CA GLY A 75 -12.87 11.27 6.64
C GLY A 75 -11.34 11.35 6.54
N LEU A 76 -10.73 10.43 5.79
CA LEU A 76 -9.28 10.40 5.54
C LEU A 76 -8.95 11.03 4.19
N VAL A 77 -7.77 11.65 4.13
CA VAL A 77 -7.19 12.19 2.90
C VAL A 77 -5.82 11.59 2.65
N GLU A 78 -5.50 11.35 1.38
CA GLU A 78 -4.16 10.92 0.98
C GLU A 78 -3.21 12.11 1.01
N VAL A 79 -2.11 11.98 1.75
CA VAL A 79 -1.10 13.04 1.93
C VAL A 79 0.23 12.70 1.28
N GLU A 80 0.45 11.44 0.96
CA GLU A 80 1.71 11.00 0.37
C GLU A 80 1.56 9.66 -0.35
N HIS A 81 2.03 9.61 -1.59
CA HIS A 81 2.09 8.38 -2.38
C HIS A 81 3.40 7.62 -2.09
N ILE A 82 3.32 6.29 -1.97
CA ILE A 82 4.49 5.43 -1.68
C ILE A 82 4.97 4.71 -2.94
N ALA A 83 4.08 4.00 -3.62
CA ALA A 83 4.39 3.25 -4.82
C ALA A 83 3.10 2.87 -5.56
N ASP A 84 3.20 2.81 -6.88
CA ASP A 84 2.21 2.16 -7.72
C ASP A 84 2.28 0.64 -7.54
N ILE A 85 1.13 -0.02 -7.66
CA ILE A 85 1.05 -1.47 -7.57
C ILE A 85 0.43 -2.06 -8.83
N SER A 86 0.81 -3.30 -9.13
CA SER A 86 0.21 -4.06 -10.21
C SER A 86 0.16 -5.55 -9.84
N ALA A 87 -0.67 -6.31 -10.54
CA ALA A 87 -0.70 -7.76 -10.41
C ALA A 87 0.47 -8.36 -11.20
N TRP A 88 1.22 -9.27 -10.58
CA TRP A 88 2.34 -9.96 -11.22
C TRP A 88 2.04 -11.45 -11.33
N LEU A 89 2.30 -12.02 -12.51
CA LEU A 89 2.32 -13.47 -12.69
C LEU A 89 3.67 -14.01 -12.23
N VAL A 90 3.68 -14.70 -11.09
CA VAL A 90 4.89 -15.31 -10.53
C VAL A 90 4.86 -16.81 -10.74
N ALA A 91 5.95 -17.37 -11.29
CA ALA A 91 6.09 -18.80 -11.55
C ALA A 91 7.35 -19.36 -10.87
N ASN A 92 7.22 -20.58 -10.33
CA ASN A 92 8.36 -21.31 -9.80
C ASN A 92 9.32 -21.72 -10.92
N GLN A 93 10.63 -21.52 -10.73
CA GLN A 93 11.65 -21.78 -11.74
C GLN A 93 11.75 -23.27 -12.13
N ALA A 94 11.62 -24.20 -11.18
CA ALA A 94 11.64 -25.63 -11.48
C ALA A 94 10.41 -26.04 -12.30
N ALA A 95 9.23 -25.51 -11.94
CA ALA A 95 8.00 -25.73 -12.70
C ALA A 95 8.12 -25.19 -14.14
N MET A 96 8.75 -24.02 -14.34
CA MET A 96 9.00 -23.44 -15.67
C MET A 96 9.88 -24.33 -16.57
N LYS A 97 10.73 -25.19 -15.99
CA LYS A 97 11.53 -26.18 -16.72
C LYS A 97 10.74 -27.46 -16.97
N MET A 98 10.16 -28.03 -15.91
CA MET A 98 9.49 -29.34 -15.99
C MET A 98 8.14 -29.29 -16.73
N LYS A 99 7.43 -28.16 -16.67
CA LYS A 99 6.10 -27.96 -17.26
C LYS A 99 6.13 -26.88 -18.34
N HIS A 100 7.26 -26.73 -19.02
CA HIS A 100 7.56 -25.61 -19.92
C HIS A 100 6.45 -25.34 -20.93
N VAL A 101 6.01 -26.37 -21.66
CA VAL A 101 4.99 -26.22 -22.73
C VAL A 101 3.68 -25.67 -22.17
N SER A 102 3.15 -26.29 -21.11
CA SER A 102 1.87 -25.89 -20.51
C SER A 102 1.93 -24.50 -19.89
N LEU A 103 3.00 -24.17 -19.17
CA LEU A 103 3.16 -22.85 -18.55
C LEU A 103 3.37 -21.75 -19.60
N LYS A 104 4.18 -21.99 -20.64
CA LYS A 104 4.38 -21.02 -21.72
C LYS A 104 3.09 -20.73 -22.47
N ARG A 105 2.24 -21.75 -22.68
CA ARG A 105 0.90 -21.57 -23.24
C ARG A 105 0.02 -20.70 -22.35
N LEU A 106 -0.04 -20.98 -21.04
CA LEU A 106 -0.82 -20.18 -20.08
C LEU A 106 -0.35 -18.72 -20.04
N VAL A 107 0.98 -18.50 -19.98
CA VAL A 107 1.56 -17.16 -19.99
C VAL A 107 1.13 -16.39 -21.24
N ARG A 108 1.18 -17.04 -22.42
CA ARG A 108 0.74 -16.41 -23.67
C ARG A 108 -0.75 -16.06 -23.63
N GLN A 109 -1.60 -16.99 -23.21
CA GLN A 109 -3.05 -16.75 -23.11
C GLN A 109 -3.39 -15.59 -22.16
N LEU A 110 -2.70 -15.50 -21.02
CA LEU A 110 -2.86 -14.38 -20.09
C LEU A 110 -2.38 -13.06 -20.70
N ALA A 111 -1.24 -13.07 -21.40
CA ALA A 111 -0.72 -11.89 -22.07
C ALA A 111 -1.69 -11.36 -23.15
N ASP A 112 -2.22 -12.26 -23.99
CA ASP A 112 -3.18 -11.91 -25.04
C ASP A 112 -4.48 -11.34 -24.43
N ALA A 113 -4.99 -11.93 -23.34
CA ALA A 113 -6.20 -11.46 -22.66
C ALA A 113 -6.01 -10.08 -21.99
N VAL A 114 -4.82 -9.81 -21.44
CA VAL A 114 -4.49 -8.49 -20.89
C VAL A 114 -4.38 -7.45 -22.00
N ALA A 115 -3.73 -7.78 -23.12
CA ALA A 115 -3.59 -6.88 -24.26
C ALA A 115 -4.94 -6.53 -24.92
N ALA A 116 -5.88 -7.48 -24.99
CA ALA A 116 -7.22 -7.24 -25.56
C ALA A 116 -8.13 -6.37 -24.68
N LYS A 117 -7.81 -6.21 -23.39
CA LYS A 117 -8.58 -5.41 -22.43
C LYS A 117 -8.02 -3.98 -22.29
N ALA A 118 -6.79 -3.74 -22.74
CA ALA A 118 -6.13 -2.43 -22.75
C ALA A 118 -6.56 -1.62 -23.98
#